data_AF-A0A938MZ79-F1
#
_entry.id   AF-A0A938MZ79-F1
#
_cell.length_a   1.000
_cell.length_b   1.000
_cell.length_c   1.000
_cell.angle_alpha   90.00
_cell.angle_beta   90.00
_cell.angle_gamma   90.00
#
_symmetry.space_group_name_H-M   'P 1'
#
loop_
_entity.id
_entity.type
_entity.pdbx_description
1 polymer ?
#
loop_
_entity_poly.entity_id
_entity_poly.type
_entity_poly.pdbx_seq_one_letter_code
_entity_poly.pdbx_strand_id
1 'polypeptide(L)'
;MPGVDFDLLRSEITMQQVLDEIGFRATHRDGDQLRGPCQVHGSTSPHSRACSVNLREGRYYCHKCKSHGNQLELYAAVKNTTVYQAAVDLCHALGRDVPWITRW
;
A
#
# COMPACT_ATOMS: atom_id res chain seq x y z
N MET A 1 -17.56 13.05 -9.30
CA MET A 1 -16.94 12.70 -8.00
C MET A 1 -16.00 13.82 -7.62
N PRO A 2 -15.99 14.28 -6.36
CA PRO A 2 -14.97 15.21 -5.88
C PRO A 2 -13.57 14.59 -6.08
N GLY A 3 -12.56 15.42 -6.32
CA GLY A 3 -11.18 14.95 -6.38
C GLY A 3 -10.69 14.56 -4.99
N VAL A 4 -9.83 13.56 -4.88
CA VAL A 4 -9.09 13.22 -3.64
C VAL A 4 -7.73 13.90 -3.71
N ASP A 5 -7.29 14.51 -2.60
CA ASP A 5 -5.94 15.03 -2.47
C ASP A 5 -4.95 13.88 -2.20
N PHE A 6 -4.42 13.31 -3.29
CA PHE A 6 -3.46 12.22 -3.23
C PHE A 6 -2.09 12.66 -2.71
N ASP A 7 -1.73 13.94 -2.79
CA ASP A 7 -0.46 14.42 -2.25
C ASP A 7 -0.52 14.42 -0.73
N LEU A 8 -1.61 14.94 -0.16
CA LEU A 8 -1.86 14.91 1.26
C LEU A 8 -1.91 13.47 1.79
N LEU A 9 -2.72 12.59 1.16
CA LEU A 9 -2.80 11.20 1.59
C LEU A 9 -1.45 10.47 1.52
N ARG A 10 -0.63 10.72 0.50
CA ARG A 10 0.69 10.10 0.40
C ARG A 10 1.67 10.57 1.47
N SER A 11 1.46 11.75 2.04
CA SER A 11 2.26 12.27 3.15
C SER A 11 1.76 11.80 4.53
N GLU A 12 0.45 11.60 4.69
CA GLU A 12 -0.15 11.27 5.98
C GLU A 12 -0.29 9.76 6.24
N ILE A 13 -0.54 8.98 5.20
CA ILE A 13 -0.68 7.53 5.31
C ILE A 13 0.66 6.90 5.00
N THR A 14 1.25 6.26 6.01
CA THR A 14 2.54 5.58 5.88
C THR A 14 2.40 4.23 5.18
N MET A 15 3.49 3.75 4.57
CA MET A 15 3.55 2.38 4.06
C MET A 15 3.29 1.34 5.16
N GLN A 16 3.77 1.58 6.39
CA GLN A 16 3.54 0.66 7.51
C GLN A 16 2.05 0.48 7.82
N GLN A 17 1.27 1.57 7.87
CA GLN A 17 -0.19 1.48 8.09
C GLN A 17 -0.88 0.66 6.99
N VAL A 18 -0.46 0.82 5.73
CA VAL A 18 -1.01 0.00 4.64
C VAL A 18 -0.64 -1.46 4.81
N LEU A 19 0.61 -1.77 5.17
CA LEU A 19 1.05 -3.15 5.41
C LEU A 19 0.27 -3.81 6.55
N ASP A 20 -0.01 -3.06 7.61
CA ASP A 20 -0.79 -3.55 8.76
C ASP A 20 -2.25 -3.83 8.34
N GLU A 21 -2.87 -2.91 7.59
CA GLU A 21 -4.25 -3.05 7.09
C GLU A 21 -4.43 -4.25 6.15
N ILE A 22 -3.45 -4.52 5.28
CA ILE A 22 -3.49 -5.68 4.38
C ILE A 22 -2.98 -6.97 5.05
N GLY A 23 -2.51 -6.90 6.30
CA GLY A 23 -1.98 -8.04 7.04
C GLY A 23 -0.68 -8.61 6.46
N PHE A 24 0.18 -7.75 5.88
CA PHE A 24 1.46 -8.17 5.33
C PHE A 24 2.42 -8.62 6.43
N ARG A 25 2.91 -9.86 6.31
CA ARG A 25 3.88 -10.44 7.24
C ARG A 25 5.25 -10.54 6.57
N ALA A 26 6.17 -9.70 6.99
CA ALA A 26 7.55 -9.74 6.51
C ALA A 26 8.23 -11.05 6.97
N THR A 27 8.96 -11.71 6.07
CA THR A 27 9.82 -12.86 6.37
C THR A 27 11.26 -12.45 6.63
N HIS A 28 11.61 -11.20 6.30
CA HIS A 28 12.91 -10.62 6.55
C HIS A 28 12.80 -9.09 6.67
N ARG A 29 13.61 -8.50 7.55
CA ARG A 29 13.72 -7.06 7.76
C ARG A 29 15.20 -6.70 7.91
N ASP A 30 15.62 -5.65 7.22
CA ASP A 30 16.92 -5.00 7.35
C ASP A 30 16.71 -3.49 7.31
N GLY A 31 16.79 -2.83 8.47
CA GLY A 31 16.37 -1.44 8.63
C GLY A 31 14.94 -1.19 8.14
N ASP A 32 14.79 -0.25 7.20
CA ASP A 32 13.53 0.10 6.53
C ASP A 32 13.15 -0.85 5.39
N GLN A 33 14.01 -1.81 5.06
CA GLN A 33 13.80 -2.73 3.95
C GLN A 33 13.16 -4.04 4.45
N LEU A 34 11.95 -4.33 3.96
CA LEU A 34 11.23 -5.56 4.21
C LEU A 34 11.26 -6.48 2.98
N ARG A 35 11.19 -7.78 3.24
CA ARG A 35 10.86 -8.80 2.24
C ARG A 35 9.75 -9.71 2.76
N GLY A 36 8.89 -10.19 1.88
CA GLY A 36 7.85 -11.14 2.24
C GLY A 36 7.04 -11.69 1.05
N PRO A 37 6.04 -12.54 1.34
CA PRO A 37 5.10 -13.04 0.35
C PRO A 37 4.31 -11.88 -0.27
N CYS A 38 4.23 -11.82 -1.60
CA CYS A 38 3.45 -10.79 -2.28
C CYS A 38 1.97 -11.11 -2.21
N GLN A 39 1.18 -10.17 -1.68
CA GLN A 39 -0.26 -10.34 -1.56
C GLN A 39 -1.01 -10.07 -2.86
N VAL A 40 -0.45 -9.28 -3.78
CA VAL A 40 -1.11 -8.96 -5.07
C VAL A 40 -1.31 -10.20 -5.93
N HIS A 41 -0.31 -11.07 -6.06
CA HIS A 41 -0.47 -12.34 -6.78
C HIS A 41 -0.82 -13.52 -5.87
N GLY A 42 -1.05 -13.26 -4.57
CA GLY A 42 -1.34 -14.31 -3.59
C GLY A 42 -0.24 -15.37 -3.48
N SER A 43 0.99 -14.96 -3.16
CA SER A 43 2.12 -15.89 -3.02
C SER A 43 1.79 -17.00 -2.01
N THR A 44 1.80 -18.26 -2.46
CA THR A 44 1.41 -19.43 -1.65
C THR A 44 2.50 -19.93 -0.71
N SER A 45 3.76 -19.52 -0.94
CA SER A 45 4.87 -19.87 -0.05
C SER A 45 4.98 -18.85 1.09
N PRO A 46 4.76 -19.25 2.36
CA PRO A 46 4.83 -18.33 3.49
C PRO A 46 6.24 -17.77 3.73
N HIS A 47 7.28 -18.42 3.21
CA HIS A 47 8.68 -17.97 3.29
C HIS A 47 9.15 -17.19 2.06
N SER A 48 8.25 -16.94 1.10
CA SER A 48 8.55 -16.15 -0.10
C SER A 48 9.15 -14.79 0.26
N ARG A 49 10.14 -14.38 -0.52
CA ARG A 49 10.77 -13.05 -0.45
C ARG A 49 10.55 -12.27 -1.74
N ALA A 50 9.51 -12.63 -2.51
CA ALA A 50 9.25 -12.05 -3.82
C ALA A 50 8.84 -10.57 -3.75
N CYS A 51 8.23 -10.13 -2.65
CA CYS A 51 7.86 -8.73 -2.44
C CYS A 51 8.95 -8.01 -1.64
N SER A 52 9.43 -6.89 -2.17
CA SER A 52 10.31 -5.92 -1.53
C SER A 52 9.47 -4.72 -1.12
N VAL A 53 9.59 -4.25 0.13
CA VAL A 53 8.95 -3.00 0.58
C VAL A 53 9.99 -2.15 1.31
N ASN A 54 10.08 -0.87 0.97
CA ASN A 54 10.92 0.10 1.67
C ASN A 54 10.01 1.07 2.43
N LEU A 55 10.09 1.07 3.76
CA LEU A 55 9.23 1.86 4.63
C LEU A 55 9.51 3.35 4.54
N ARG A 56 10.79 3.73 4.42
CA ARG A 56 11.23 5.13 4.35
C ARG A 56 10.90 5.80 3.02
N GLU A 57 11.09 5.08 1.91
CA GLU A 57 10.75 5.58 0.57
C GLU A 57 9.25 5.45 0.27
N GLY A 58 8.51 4.68 1.07
CA GLY A 58 7.10 4.41 0.84
C GLY A 58 6.83 3.64 -0.45
N ARG A 59 7.75 2.74 -0.85
CA ARG A 59 7.65 2.01 -2.13
C ARG A 59 7.68 0.50 -1.95
N TYR A 60 7.02 -0.21 -2.86
CA TYR A 60 7.12 -1.66 -2.98
C TYR A 60 7.41 -2.10 -4.41
N TYR A 61 7.95 -3.31 -4.54
CA TYR A 61 8.16 -3.99 -5.80
C TYR A 61 8.11 -5.51 -5.61
N CYS A 62 7.30 -6.21 -6.40
CA CYS A 62 7.33 -7.66 -6.47
C CYS A 62 8.20 -8.15 -7.63
N HIS A 63 9.25 -8.89 -7.32
CA HIS A 63 10.17 -9.47 -8.31
C HIS A 63 9.53 -10.57 -9.18
N LYS A 64 8.41 -11.15 -8.76
CA LYS A 64 7.68 -12.19 -9.50
C LYS A 64 6.60 -11.62 -10.43
N CYS A 65 5.58 -10.96 -9.88
CA CYS A 65 4.45 -10.43 -10.68
C CYS A 65 4.67 -9.00 -11.20
N LYS A 66 5.80 -8.37 -10.86
CA LYS A 66 6.17 -7.01 -11.32
C LYS A 66 5.25 -5.88 -10.85
N SER A 67 4.26 -6.17 -10.00
CA SER A 67 3.46 -5.17 -9.29
C SER A 67 4.36 -4.32 -8.40
N HIS A 68 4.19 -3.00 -8.46
CA HIS A 68 5.03 -2.01 -7.80
C HIS A 68 4.26 -0.69 -7.65
N GLY A 69 4.79 0.20 -6.82
CA GLY A 69 4.19 1.52 -6.60
C GLY A 69 4.42 2.05 -5.19
N ASN A 70 3.62 3.05 -4.84
CA ASN A 70 3.52 3.62 -3.50
C ASN A 70 2.52 2.83 -2.61
N GLN A 71 2.28 3.32 -1.40
CA GLN A 71 1.40 2.69 -0.41
C GLN A 71 -0.08 2.62 -0.85
N LEU A 72 -0.61 3.65 -1.52
CA LEU A 72 -1.99 3.63 -2.02
C LEU A 72 -2.14 2.68 -3.22
N GLU A 73 -1.13 2.66 -4.09
CA GLU A 73 -1.08 1.73 -5.23
C GLU A 73 -0.95 0.27 -4.78
N LEU A 74 -0.23 0.01 -3.68
CA LEU A 74 -0.18 -1.32 -3.06
C LEU A 74 -1.56 -1.75 -2.59
N TYR A 75 -2.25 -0.90 -1.82
CA TYR A 75 -3.58 -1.20 -1.31
C TYR A 75 -4.56 -1.47 -2.44
N ALA A 76 -4.56 -0.62 -3.47
CA ALA A 76 -5.38 -0.78 -4.68
C ALA A 76 -5.10 -2.11 -5.39
N ALA A 77 -3.82 -2.46 -5.57
CA ALA A 77 -3.42 -3.70 -6.23
C ALA A 77 -3.85 -4.95 -5.44
N VAL A 78 -3.79 -4.91 -4.10
CA VAL A 78 -4.22 -6.02 -3.24
C VAL A 78 -5.74 -6.17 -3.22
N LYS A 79 -6.49 -5.07 -3.20
CA LYS A 79 -7.96 -5.08 -3.19
C LYS A 79 -8.58 -5.22 -4.59
N ASN A 80 -7.76 -5.17 -5.63
CA ASN A 80 -8.19 -5.17 -7.04
C ASN A 80 -9.19 -4.04 -7.35
N THR A 81 -8.88 -2.83 -6.87
CA THR A 81 -9.69 -1.62 -7.04
C THR A 81 -8.88 -0.53 -7.75
N THR A 82 -9.56 0.54 -8.16
CA THR A 82 -8.85 1.76 -8.61
C THR A 82 -8.14 2.44 -7.45
N VAL A 83 -7.10 3.24 -7.73
CA VAL A 83 -6.40 4.02 -6.69
C VAL A 83 -7.33 5.02 -5.98
N TYR A 84 -8.33 5.55 -6.69
CA TYR A 84 -9.36 6.41 -6.10
C TYR A 84 -10.20 5.67 -5.05
N GLN A 85 -10.76 4.50 -5.41
CA GLN A 85 -11.54 3.68 -4.48
C GLN A 85 -10.67 3.24 -3.30
N ALA A 86 -9.45 2.78 -3.58
CA ALA A 86 -8.47 2.40 -2.57
C ALA A 86 -8.19 3.53 -1.57
N ALA A 87 -8.03 4.77 -2.03
CA ALA A 87 -7.79 5.91 -1.16
C ALA A 87 -8.97 6.18 -0.22
N VAL A 88 -10.20 6.16 -0.75
CA VAL A 88 -11.43 6.35 0.05
C VAL A 88 -11.59 5.22 1.06
N ASP A 89 -11.49 3.97 0.60
CA ASP A 89 -11.65 2.77 1.44
C ASP A 89 -10.59 2.72 2.55
N LEU A 90 -9.34 3.09 2.24
CA LEU A 90 -8.26 3.11 3.22
C LEU A 90 -8.45 4.22 4.27
N CYS A 91 -8.97 5.40 3.89
CA CYS A 91 -9.32 6.42 4.88
C CYS A 91 -10.36 5.90 5.86
N HIS A 92 -11.43 5.26 5.36
CA HIS A 92 -12.45 4.66 6.21
C HIS A 92 -11.90 3.55 7.11
N ALA A 93 -11.06 2.66 6.57
CA ALA A 93 -10.43 1.58 7.34
C ALA A 93 -9.54 2.12 8.48
N LEU A 94 -8.86 3.24 8.23
CA LEU A 94 -8.02 3.92 9.23
C LEU A 94 -8.79 4.89 10.13
N GLY A 95 -10.12 5.00 9.99
CA GLY A 95 -10.95 5.91 10.79
C GLY A 95 -10.67 7.40 10.53
N ARG A 96 -10.36 7.77 9.29
CA ARG A 96 -9.99 9.13 8.87
C ARG A 96 -10.99 9.71 7.88
N ASP A 97 -11.09 11.03 7.86
CA ASP A 97 -11.80 11.75 6.81
C ASP A 97 -11.03 11.69 5.49
N VAL A 98 -11.76 11.61 4.39
CA VAL A 98 -11.16 11.69 3.04
C VAL A 98 -10.86 13.15 2.72
N PRO A 99 -9.62 13.52 2.36
CA PRO A 99 -9.27 14.88 1.99
C PRO A 99 -9.76 15.17 0.57
N TRP A 100 -10.98 15.70 0.46
CA TRP A 100 -11.55 16.12 -0.80
C TRP A 100 -10.96 17.45 -1.26
N ILE A 101 -10.62 17.54 -2.55
CA ILE A 101 -10.23 18.80 -3.18
C ILE A 101 -11.48 19.66 -3.35
N THR A 102 -11.67 20.64 -2.46
CA THR A 102 -12.65 21.71 -2.65
C THR A 102 -12.06 22.76 -3.58
N ARG A 103 -12.40 22.69 -4.87
CA ARG A 103 -12.19 23.82 -5.78
C ARG A 103 -13.17 24.93 -5.39
N TRP A 104 -12.64 26.10 -5.07
CA TRP A 104 -13.39 27.37 -5.08
C TRP A 104 -13.38 27.92 -6.50
#